data_AF-A0A953X0V5-F1
#
_entry.id   AF-A0A953X0V5-F1
#
_cell.length_a   1.000
_cell.length_b   1.000
_cell.length_c   1.000
_cell.angle_alpha   90.00
_cell.angle_beta   90.00
_cell.angle_gamma   90.00
#
_symmetry.space_group_name_H-M   'P 1'
#
loop_
_entity.id
_entity.type
_entity.pdbx_description
1 polymer ?
#
loop_
_entity_poly.entity_id
_entity_poly.type
_entity_poly.pdbx_seq_one_letter_code
_entity_poly.pdbx_strand_id
1 'polypeptide(L)'
;MRPFAPKDFLRIFWPHWLGALVFLGLFALQLIHVLPSRPNQPDPAHGFTIEMDYNSEAIYVSTQDLALLYGTLLIGALIVLSGMLRVRMAQRSSADKG
;
A
#
# COMPACT_ATOMS: atom_id res chain seq x y z
N MET A 1 17.88 -23.38 -23.67
CA MET A 1 17.48 -22.28 -22.77
C MET A 1 15.96 -22.17 -22.77
N ARG A 2 15.27 -22.34 -21.62
CA ARG A 2 13.85 -21.98 -21.56
C ARG A 2 13.78 -20.52 -21.09
N PRO A 3 13.30 -19.58 -21.93
CA PRO A 3 13.15 -18.19 -21.50
C PRO A 3 12.18 -18.14 -20.31
N PHE A 4 12.45 -17.26 -19.35
CA PHE A 4 11.53 -17.01 -18.23
C PHE A 4 10.20 -16.55 -18.81
N ALA A 5 9.19 -17.42 -18.76
CA ALA A 5 7.97 -17.22 -19.52
C ALA A 5 7.03 -16.27 -18.76
N PRO A 6 6.20 -15.50 -19.47
CA PRO A 6 5.19 -14.63 -18.84
C PRO A 6 4.27 -15.38 -17.86
N LYS A 7 4.02 -16.67 -18.12
CA LYS A 7 3.26 -17.56 -17.22
C LYS A 7 3.94 -17.79 -15.86
N ASP A 8 5.26 -17.82 -15.80
CA ASP A 8 6.02 -18.04 -14.56
C ASP A 8 6.08 -16.76 -13.73
N PHE A 9 6.19 -15.60 -14.41
CA PHE A 9 5.98 -14.29 -13.79
C PHE A 9 4.60 -14.24 -13.12
N LEU A 10 3.55 -14.51 -13.89
CA LEU A 10 2.18 -14.41 -13.40
C LEU A 10 1.94 -15.37 -12.24
N ARG A 11 2.42 -16.61 -12.32
CA ARG A 11 2.28 -17.60 -11.24
C ARG A 11 2.91 -17.16 -9.91
N ILE A 12 4.05 -16.46 -9.97
CA ILE A 12 4.78 -16.02 -8.76
C ILE A 12 4.24 -14.69 -8.24
N PHE A 13 3.94 -13.75 -9.13
CA PHE A 13 3.53 -12.39 -8.78
C PHE A 13 2.05 -12.29 -8.40
N TRP A 14 1.17 -13.06 -9.05
CA TRP A 14 -0.29 -12.97 -8.90
C TRP A 14 -0.80 -13.09 -7.46
N PRO A 15 -0.34 -14.04 -6.62
CA PRO A 15 -0.79 -14.13 -5.23
C PRO A 15 -0.43 -12.89 -4.40
N HIS A 16 0.74 -12.29 -4.67
CA HIS A 16 1.20 -11.09 -3.98
C HIS A 16 0.37 -9.88 -4.43
N TRP A 17 0.09 -9.77 -5.73
CA TRP A 17 -0.80 -8.74 -6.26
C TRP A 17 -2.21 -8.82 -5.65
N LEU A 18 -2.79 -10.02 -5.56
CA LEU A 18 -4.07 -10.26 -4.88
C LEU A 18 -4.03 -9.85 -3.40
N GLY A 19 -2.96 -10.20 -2.68
CA GLY A 19 -2.78 -9.78 -1.30
C GLY A 19 -2.69 -8.26 -1.16
N ALA A 20 -1.93 -7.59 -2.03
CA ALA A 20 -1.78 -6.15 -2.02
C ALA A 20 -3.08 -5.40 -2.36
N LEU A 21 -3.93 -5.96 -3.24
CA LEU A 21 -5.23 -5.40 -3.59
C LEU A 21 -6.14 -5.25 -2.38
N VAL A 22 -6.10 -6.16 -1.41
CA VAL A 22 -6.89 -6.05 -0.17
C VAL A 22 -6.48 -4.80 0.60
N PHE A 23 -5.18 -4.57 0.75
CA PHE A 23 -4.65 -3.40 1.47
C PHE A 23 -4.86 -2.10 0.71
N LEU A 24 -4.76 -2.12 -0.62
CA LEU A 24 -5.13 -0.98 -1.48
C LEU A 24 -6.63 -0.65 -1.36
N GLY A 25 -7.49 -1.67 -1.28
CA GLY A 25 -8.93 -1.48 -1.05
C GLY A 25 -9.22 -0.88 0.33
N LEU A 26 -8.56 -1.38 1.38
CA LEU A 26 -8.66 -0.81 2.72
C LEU A 26 -8.17 0.64 2.76
N PHE A 27 -7.06 0.93 2.10
CA PHE A 27 -6.53 2.29 1.96
C PHE A 27 -7.53 3.22 1.25
N ALA A 28 -8.13 2.77 0.15
CA ALA A 28 -9.14 3.55 -0.57
C ALA A 28 -10.40 3.79 0.27
N LEU A 29 -10.88 2.78 1.00
CA LEU A 29 -11.99 2.93 1.94
C LEU A 29 -11.66 3.90 3.06
N GLN A 30 -10.44 3.86 3.58
CA GLN A 30 -9.96 4.82 4.56
C GLN A 30 -9.95 6.24 3.98
N LEU A 31 -9.46 6.44 2.76
CA LEU A 31 -9.51 7.76 2.11
C LEU A 31 -10.94 8.31 2.00
N ILE A 32 -11.90 7.46 1.60
CA ILE A 32 -13.30 7.87 1.36
C ILE A 32 -14.07 8.15 2.66
N HIS A 33 -13.84 7.36 3.70
CA HIS A 33 -14.63 7.48 4.93
C HIS A 33 -13.94 8.31 6.01
N VAL A 34 -12.61 8.27 6.06
CA VAL A 34 -11.83 8.81 7.17
C VAL A 34 -11.42 10.25 6.94
N LEU A 35 -11.11 10.68 5.71
CA LEU A 35 -10.78 12.09 5.45
C LEU A 35 -12.01 13.01 5.50
N PRO A 36 -13.15 12.70 4.86
CA PRO A 36 -14.30 13.63 4.83
C PRO A 36 -15.00 13.79 6.18
N SER A 37 -14.80 12.86 7.11
CA SER A 37 -15.37 12.92 8.46
C SER A 37 -14.51 13.71 9.45
N ARG A 38 -13.37 14.29 9.00
CA ARG A 38 -12.46 15.01 9.89
C ARG A 38 -12.98 16.40 10.22
N PRO A 39 -12.79 16.84 11.48
CA PRO A 39 -13.13 18.20 11.86
C PRO A 39 -12.19 19.20 11.17
N ASN A 40 -12.74 20.36 10.83
CA ASN A 40 -12.00 21.52 10.32
C ASN A 40 -11.29 22.30 11.44
N GLN A 41 -11.25 21.73 12.64
CA GLN A 41 -10.60 22.32 13.81
C GLN A 41 -9.65 21.29 14.44
N PRO A 42 -8.50 21.73 14.97
CA PRO A 42 -7.59 20.86 15.69
C PRO A 42 -8.30 20.36 16.94
N ASP A 43 -8.42 19.04 17.07
CA ASP A 43 -8.99 18.40 18.25
C ASP A 43 -7.87 18.00 19.23
N PRO A 44 -7.66 18.74 20.33
CA PRO A 44 -6.64 18.41 21.31
C PRO A 44 -6.96 17.15 22.14
N ALA A 45 -8.21 16.65 22.11
CA ALA A 45 -8.61 15.47 22.89
C ALA A 45 -8.18 14.14 22.25
N HIS A 46 -7.96 14.12 20.92
CA HIS A 46 -7.61 12.92 20.16
C HIS A 46 -6.13 12.86 19.71
N GLY A 47 -5.27 13.69 20.32
CA GLY A 47 -3.81 13.68 20.14
C GLY A 47 -3.27 14.72 19.16
N PHE A 48 -2.00 14.57 18.75
CA PHE A 48 -1.38 15.46 17.77
C PHE A 48 -2.11 15.36 16.43
N THR A 49 -2.75 16.45 16.03
CA THR A 49 -3.40 16.62 14.74
C THR A 49 -2.47 17.37 13.79
N ILE A 50 -2.42 16.91 12.55
CA ILE A 50 -1.66 17.53 11.46
C ILE A 50 -2.68 18.17 10.52
N GLU A 51 -2.48 19.44 10.22
CA GLU A 51 -3.27 20.16 9.24
C GLU A 51 -2.92 19.66 7.84
N MET A 52 -3.94 19.28 7.07
CA MET A 52 -3.81 18.82 5.70
C MET A 52 -4.78 19.63 4.84
N ASP A 53 -4.30 20.17 3.73
CA ASP A 53 -5.18 20.85 2.76
C ASP A 53 -5.96 19.78 1.97
N TYR A 54 -7.28 19.77 2.12
CA TYR A 54 -8.16 18.86 1.40
C TYR A 54 -9.34 19.63 0.82
N ASN A 55 -9.40 19.67 -0.51
CA ASN A 55 -10.49 20.31 -1.26
C ASN A 55 -10.68 21.82 -0.92
N SER A 56 -9.58 22.55 -0.70
CA SER A 56 -9.57 23.98 -0.31
C SER A 56 -10.04 24.26 1.13
N GLU A 57 -10.20 23.23 1.95
CA GLU A 57 -10.42 23.36 3.39
C GLU A 57 -9.28 22.68 4.16
N ALA A 58 -8.88 23.31 5.27
CA ALA A 58 -7.93 22.72 6.20
C ALA A 58 -8.63 21.64 7.03
N ILE A 59 -8.27 20.38 6.81
CA ILE A 59 -8.71 19.24 7.63
C ILE A 59 -7.63 18.87 8.63
N TYR A 60 -8.03 18.48 9.84
CA TYR A 60 -7.10 18.08 10.90
C TYR A 60 -7.14 16.56 11.06
N VAL A 61 -6.02 15.90 10.74
CA VAL A 61 -5.90 14.44 10.78
C VAL A 61 -5.01 14.04 11.96
N SER A 62 -5.46 13.11 12.80
CA SER A 62 -4.64 12.64 13.91
C SER A 62 -3.45 11.81 13.41
N THR A 63 -2.35 11.81 14.16
CA THR A 63 -1.20 10.92 13.89
C THR A 63 -1.57 9.44 13.87
N GLN A 64 -2.58 9.01 14.62
CA GLN A 64 -3.08 7.63 14.61
C GLN A 64 -3.77 7.30 13.28
N ASP A 65 -4.56 8.23 12.75
CA ASP A 65 -5.22 8.07 11.46
C ASP A 65 -4.23 8.10 10.31
N LEU A 66 -3.22 8.98 10.37
CA LEU A 66 -2.08 8.93 9.45
C LEU A 66 -1.37 7.57 9.53
N ALA A 67 -1.09 7.06 10.72
CA ALA A 67 -0.43 5.77 10.88
C ALA A 67 -1.27 4.61 10.32
N LEU A 68 -2.60 4.66 10.48
CA LEU A 68 -3.51 3.68 9.89
C LEU A 68 -3.58 3.79 8.36
N LEU A 69 -3.64 5.02 7.83
CA LEU A 69 -3.78 5.30 6.41
C LEU A 69 -2.49 4.99 5.64
N TYR A 70 -1.35 5.49 6.11
CA TYR A 70 -0.05 5.18 5.52
C TYR A 70 0.41 3.75 5.86
N GLY A 71 -0.02 3.20 6.99
CA GLY A 71 0.30 1.83 7.40
C GLY A 71 -0.32 0.79 6.48
N THR A 72 -1.60 0.93 6.12
CA THR A 72 -2.25 0.02 5.16
C THR A 72 -1.60 0.11 3.79
N LEU A 73 -1.31 1.32 3.31
CA LEU A 73 -0.60 1.53 2.05
C LEU A 73 0.80 0.90 2.06
N LEU A 74 1.55 1.09 3.15
CA LEU A 74 2.88 0.53 3.33
C LEU A 74 2.86 -1.00 3.30
N ILE A 75 1.91 -1.64 3.99
CA ILE A 75 1.76 -3.10 3.96
C ILE A 75 1.47 -3.59 2.53
N GLY A 76 0.56 -2.92 1.82
CA GLY A 76 0.29 -3.22 0.41
C GLY A 76 1.54 -3.13 -0.46
N ALA A 77 2.33 -2.05 -0.31
CA ALA A 77 3.58 -1.86 -1.03
C ALA A 77 4.62 -2.95 -0.71
N LEU A 78 4.76 -3.35 0.55
CA LEU A 78 5.68 -4.42 0.97
C LEU A 78 5.30 -5.78 0.38
N ILE A 79 4.01 -6.08 0.24
CA ILE A 79 3.54 -7.32 -0.39
C ILE A 79 3.92 -7.34 -1.88
N VAL A 80 3.69 -6.23 -2.60
CA VAL A 80 4.10 -6.10 -4.02
C VAL A 80 5.61 -6.25 -4.16
N LEU A 81 6.38 -5.56 -3.30
CA LEU A 81 7.84 -5.63 -3.29
C LEU A 81 8.32 -7.06 -3.06
N SER A 82 7.74 -7.79 -2.10
CA SER A 82 8.04 -9.21 -1.85
C SER A 82 7.80 -10.07 -3.11
N GLY A 83 6.68 -9.85 -3.80
CA GLY A 83 6.37 -10.52 -5.07
C GLY A 83 7.42 -10.23 -6.15
N MET A 84 7.81 -8.97 -6.32
CA MET A 84 8.84 -8.56 -7.28
C MET A 84 10.22 -9.14 -6.95
N LEU A 85 10.60 -9.17 -5.67
CA LEU A 85 11.85 -9.76 -5.21
C LEU A 85 11.89 -11.27 -5.52
N ARG A 86 10.79 -11.99 -5.30
CA ARG A 86 10.68 -13.42 -5.64
C ARG A 86 10.79 -13.67 -7.15
N VAL A 87 10.15 -12.84 -7.98
CA VAL A 87 10.31 -12.91 -9.44
C VAL A 87 11.77 -12.71 -9.83
N ARG A 88 12.44 -11.67 -9.30
CA ARG A 88 13.86 -11.40 -9.60
C ARG A 88 14.77 -12.55 -9.17
N MET A 89 14.53 -13.15 -8.01
CA MET A 89 15.28 -14.32 -7.55
C MET A 89 15.08 -15.54 -8.47
N ALA A 90 13.83 -15.79 -8.92
CA ALA A 90 13.53 -16.89 -9.84
C ALA A 90 14.15 -16.69 -11.23
N GLN A 91 14.19 -15.46 -11.72
CA GLN A 91 14.88 -15.10 -12.97
C GLN A 91 16.39 -15.35 -12.88
N ARG A 92 17.04 -14.91 -11.78
CA ARG A 92 18.47 -15.13 -11.54
C ARG A 92 18.83 -16.62 -11.45
N SER A 93 18.06 -17.40 -10.68
CA SER A 93 18.29 -18.85 -10.56
C SER A 93 18.12 -19.61 -11.88
N SER A 94 17.28 -19.09 -12.79
CA SER A 94 17.10 -19.66 -14.13
C SER A 94 18.25 -19.31 -15.07
N ALA A 95 18.99 -18.22 -14.80
CA ALA A 95 20.17 -17.82 -15.57
C ALA A 95 21.42 -18.63 -15.18
N ASP A 96 21.62 -18.94 -13.89
CA ASP A 96 22.80 -19.68 -13.39
C ASP A 96 22.81 -21.18 -13.75
N LYS A 97 21.68 -21.74 -14.22
CA LYS A 97 21.55 -23.16 -14.61
C LYS A 97 21.72 -23.41 -16.11
N GLY A 98 22.02 -22.39 -16.90
CA GLY A 98 22.24 -22.46 -18.35
C GLY A 98 23.71 -22.34 -18.70
#